data_AF-A0A435XNA3-F1
#
_entry.id   AF-A0A435XNA3-F1
#
_cell.length_a   1.000
_cell.length_b   1.000
_cell.length_c   1.000
_cell.angle_alpha   90.00
_cell.angle_beta   90.00
_cell.angle_gamma   90.00
#
_symmetry.space_group_name_H-M   'P 1'
#
loop_
_entity.id
_entity.type
_entity.pdbx_description
1 polymer ?
#
loop_
_entity_poly.entity_id
_entity_poly.type
_entity_poly.pdbx_seq_one_letter_code
_entity_poly.pdbx_strand_id
1 'polypeptide(L)'
;IALAPDRGRSVDRRADYHDPTLPPRHALIAFGLWLRKSLGVHALVHVGAHGTLEWLPGKTVALSENCFPEIVTGPLPVIYPFIVSNPGEAAQAKRRIAAVTLGHLPPPLTGAGLDENQHKLERLVDEYAQA
;
A
#
# COMPACT_ATOMS: atom_id res chain seq x y z
N ILE A 1 18.39 2.35 0.04
CA ILE A 1 16.98 2.80 -0.16
C ILE A 1 16.73 2.81 -1.66
N ALA A 2 15.61 2.26 -2.11
CA ALA A 2 15.24 2.23 -3.52
C ALA A 2 13.74 2.51 -3.66
N LEU A 3 13.35 3.13 -4.77
CA LEU A 3 11.96 3.33 -5.14
C LEU A 3 11.57 2.25 -6.15
N ALA A 4 10.50 1.52 -5.85
CA ALA A 4 9.96 0.55 -6.80
C ALA A 4 9.43 1.28 -8.03
N PRO A 5 9.70 0.77 -9.25
CA PRO A 5 9.06 1.29 -10.45
C PRO A 5 7.54 1.22 -10.37
N ASP A 6 6.86 2.12 -11.07
CA ASP A 6 5.40 2.08 -11.20
C ASP A 6 4.93 0.70 -11.71
N ARG A 7 3.87 0.17 -11.09
CA ARG A 7 3.20 -1.07 -11.52
C ARG A 7 2.71 -0.98 -12.97
N GLY A 8 2.14 0.17 -13.34
CA GLY A 8 1.49 0.44 -14.62
C GLY A 8 2.13 1.59 -15.41
N ARG A 9 1.38 2.18 -16.35
CA ARG A 9 1.82 3.36 -17.11
C ARG A 9 1.50 4.63 -16.34
N SER A 10 2.33 5.65 -16.49
CA SER A 10 2.11 6.95 -15.83
C SER A 10 0.85 7.67 -16.33
N VAL A 11 0.53 7.50 -17.62
CA VAL A 11 -0.61 8.15 -18.28
C VAL A 11 -1.96 7.58 -17.78
N ASP A 12 -2.02 6.29 -17.49
CA ASP A 12 -3.25 5.57 -17.10
C ASP A 12 -3.21 5.09 -15.64
N ARG A 13 -2.40 5.76 -14.80
CA ARG A 13 -2.02 5.28 -13.46
C ARG A 13 -3.21 4.82 -12.62
N ARG A 14 -4.33 5.54 -12.63
CA ARG A 14 -5.52 5.24 -11.81
C ARG A 14 -6.21 3.94 -12.25
N ALA A 15 -6.33 3.71 -13.56
CA ALA A 15 -6.96 2.49 -14.08
C ALA A 15 -6.05 1.28 -13.84
N ASP A 16 -4.77 1.42 -14.16
CA ASP A 16 -3.79 0.34 -14.04
C ASP A 16 -3.54 -0.11 -12.58
N TYR A 17 -3.63 0.80 -11.61
CA TYR A 17 -3.32 0.48 -10.21
C TYR A 17 -4.31 -0.50 -9.58
N HIS A 18 -5.58 -0.39 -9.98
CA HIS A 18 -6.69 -1.15 -9.41
C HIS A 18 -7.13 -2.32 -10.28
N ASP A 19 -6.55 -2.49 -11.48
CA ASP A 19 -6.84 -3.64 -12.33
C ASP A 19 -6.17 -4.91 -11.75
N PRO A 20 -6.93 -5.90 -11.27
CA PRO A 20 -6.37 -7.11 -10.67
C PRO A 20 -5.83 -8.09 -11.72
N THR A 21 -6.09 -7.85 -13.01
CA THR A 21 -5.70 -8.72 -14.13
C THR A 21 -4.50 -8.18 -14.89
N LEU A 22 -4.23 -6.86 -14.81
CA LEU A 22 -3.12 -6.23 -15.50
C LEU A 22 -1.77 -6.69 -14.92
N PRO A 23 -0.93 -7.40 -15.71
CA PRO A 23 0.39 -7.80 -15.29
C PRO A 23 1.30 -6.59 -15.03
N PRO A 24 2.27 -6.70 -14.10
CA PRO A 24 3.25 -5.65 -13.89
C PRO A 24 4.11 -5.43 -15.13
N ARG A 25 4.59 -4.20 -15.31
CA ARG A 25 5.57 -3.90 -16.35
C ARG A 25 6.88 -4.64 -16.12
N HIS A 26 7.61 -4.91 -17.21
CA HIS A 26 8.93 -5.52 -17.15
C HIS A 26 9.91 -4.79 -16.22
N ALA A 27 9.79 -3.47 -16.07
CA ALA A 27 10.61 -2.69 -15.15
C ALA A 27 10.47 -3.16 -13.69
N LEU A 28 9.25 -3.46 -13.23
CA LEU A 28 9.02 -3.93 -11.86
C LEU A 28 9.57 -5.35 -11.66
N ILE A 29 9.45 -6.21 -12.68
CA ILE A 29 10.03 -7.56 -12.65
C ILE A 29 11.57 -7.48 -12.62
N ALA A 30 12.16 -6.66 -13.48
CA ALA A 30 13.60 -6.43 -13.53
C ALA A 30 14.13 -5.86 -12.22
N PHE A 31 13.38 -4.97 -11.56
CA PHE A 31 13.73 -4.44 -10.25
C PHE A 31 13.77 -5.53 -9.17
N GLY A 32 12.76 -6.40 -9.10
CA GLY A 32 12.76 -7.54 -8.18
C GLY A 32 13.92 -8.52 -8.46
N LEU A 33 14.19 -8.80 -9.73
CA LEU A 33 15.33 -9.63 -10.13
C LEU A 33 16.67 -9.01 -9.73
N TRP A 34 16.85 -7.71 -9.97
CA TRP A 34 18.05 -6.96 -9.61
C TRP A 34 18.29 -7.01 -8.10
N LEU A 35 17.26 -6.76 -7.28
CA LEU A 35 17.35 -6.87 -5.82
C LEU A 35 17.84 -8.25 -5.37
N ARG A 36 17.28 -9.32 -5.93
CA ARG A 36 17.58 -10.70 -5.51
C ARG A 36 18.89 -11.25 -6.05
N LYS A 37 19.20 -10.97 -7.32
CA LYS A 37 20.25 -11.67 -8.06
C LYS A 37 21.52 -10.84 -8.24
N SER A 38 21.38 -9.53 -8.38
CA SER A 38 22.54 -8.64 -8.58
C SER A 38 22.96 -7.99 -7.27
N LEU A 39 22.01 -7.41 -6.54
CA LEU A 39 22.30 -6.79 -5.23
C LEU A 39 22.40 -7.86 -4.12
N GLY A 40 21.70 -8.99 -4.26
CA GLY A 40 21.78 -10.10 -3.33
C GLY A 40 21.23 -9.77 -1.93
N VAL A 41 20.14 -9.00 -1.85
CA VAL A 41 19.60 -8.59 -0.55
C VAL A 41 19.06 -9.79 0.24
N HIS A 42 19.23 -9.74 1.57
CA HIS A 42 18.78 -10.80 2.47
C HIS A 42 17.34 -10.62 2.95
N ALA A 43 16.80 -9.40 2.89
CA ALA A 43 15.43 -9.06 3.25
C ALA A 43 14.99 -7.76 2.58
N LEU A 44 13.67 -7.54 2.50
CA LEU A 44 13.05 -6.28 2.12
C LEU A 44 12.38 -5.64 3.32
N VAL A 45 12.60 -4.35 3.51
CA VAL A 45 11.77 -3.53 4.39
C VAL A 45 10.88 -2.68 3.49
N HIS A 46 9.60 -3.03 3.42
CA HIS A 46 8.61 -2.28 2.65
C HIS A 46 8.07 -1.15 3.52
N VAL A 47 8.16 0.10 3.06
CA VAL A 47 7.73 1.28 3.83
C VAL A 47 6.64 2.01 3.05
N GLY A 48 5.51 2.27 3.68
CA GLY A 48 4.35 2.95 3.10
C GLY A 48 3.05 2.30 3.54
N ALA A 49 1.93 3.01 3.42
CA ALA A 49 0.63 2.48 3.85
C ALA A 49 0.19 1.29 2.97
N HIS A 50 0.45 1.35 1.65
CA HIS A 50 0.01 0.36 0.66
C HIS A 50 1.05 0.18 -0.46
N GLY A 51 1.58 -1.03 -0.62
CA GLY A 51 2.40 -1.41 -1.76
C GLY A 51 1.52 -1.77 -2.95
N THR A 52 2.11 -1.92 -4.15
CA THR A 52 1.42 -2.53 -5.29
C THR A 52 1.70 -4.03 -5.42
N LEU A 53 2.71 -4.49 -4.70
CA LEU A 53 3.32 -5.80 -4.90
C LEU A 53 2.35 -6.92 -4.47
N GLU A 54 1.76 -6.77 -3.29
CA GLU A 54 0.74 -7.65 -2.72
C GLU A 54 -0.58 -7.61 -3.47
N TRP A 55 -0.71 -6.75 -4.49
CA TRP A 55 -1.90 -6.60 -5.34
C TRP A 55 -1.65 -6.99 -6.80
N LEU A 56 -0.44 -7.45 -7.15
CA LEU A 56 -0.16 -7.92 -8.50
C LEU A 56 -1.00 -9.17 -8.84
N PRO A 57 -1.30 -9.45 -10.12
CA PRO A 57 -2.17 -10.56 -10.50
C PRO A 57 -1.64 -11.93 -10.04
N GLY A 58 -2.56 -12.83 -9.73
CA GLY A 58 -2.26 -14.19 -9.29
C GLY A 58 -3.29 -14.70 -8.28
N LYS A 59 -2.99 -15.81 -7.63
CA LYS A 59 -3.85 -16.38 -6.59
C LYS A 59 -4.05 -15.42 -5.42
N THR A 60 -5.17 -15.58 -4.70
CA THR A 60 -5.54 -14.76 -3.54
C THR A 60 -4.71 -15.08 -2.30
N VAL A 61 -4.24 -16.32 -2.18
CA VAL A 61 -3.35 -16.82 -1.12
C VAL A 61 -2.62 -18.06 -1.64
N ALA A 62 -1.54 -18.49 -0.97
CA ALA A 62 -0.75 -19.66 -1.35
C ALA A 62 -0.30 -19.58 -2.82
N LEU A 63 0.51 -18.56 -3.09
CA LEU A 63 0.95 -18.23 -4.45
C LEU A 63 1.71 -19.39 -5.08
N SER A 64 1.55 -19.54 -6.39
CA SER A 64 2.40 -20.39 -7.22
C SER A 64 3.52 -19.58 -7.84
N GLU A 65 4.51 -20.27 -8.41
CA GLU A 65 5.61 -19.69 -9.20
C GLU A 65 5.15 -18.78 -10.36
N ASN A 66 3.92 -18.97 -10.85
CA ASN A 66 3.31 -18.17 -11.91
C ASN A 66 2.57 -16.92 -11.41
N CYS A 67 2.52 -16.68 -10.09
CA CYS A 67 1.90 -15.48 -9.53
C CYS A 67 2.91 -14.33 -9.53
N PHE A 68 2.49 -13.15 -9.98
CA PHE A 68 3.42 -12.01 -10.11
C PHE A 68 4.10 -11.56 -8.82
N PRO A 69 3.46 -11.56 -7.63
CA PRO A 69 4.19 -11.26 -6.40
C PRO A 69 5.35 -12.23 -6.19
N GLU A 70 5.13 -13.53 -6.39
CA GLU A 70 6.17 -14.58 -6.30
C GLU A 70 7.28 -14.38 -7.36
N ILE A 71 6.91 -14.05 -8.59
CA ILE A 71 7.88 -13.76 -9.66
C ILE A 71 8.79 -12.58 -9.25
N VAL A 72 8.24 -11.55 -8.61
CA VAL A 72 8.97 -10.32 -8.24
C VAL A 72 9.81 -10.48 -6.97
N THR A 73 9.27 -11.03 -5.89
CA THR A 73 9.99 -11.18 -4.60
C THR A 73 10.60 -12.54 -4.36
N GLY A 74 10.01 -13.60 -4.90
CA GLY A 74 10.45 -14.97 -4.68
C GLY A 74 10.54 -15.25 -3.17
N PRO A 75 11.59 -15.95 -2.70
CA PRO A 75 11.72 -16.37 -1.31
C PRO A 75 12.24 -15.27 -0.37
N LEU A 76 12.33 -14.02 -0.83
CA LEU A 76 12.92 -12.93 -0.06
C LEU A 76 12.04 -12.55 1.13
N PRO A 77 12.53 -12.60 2.39
CA PRO A 77 11.76 -12.18 3.54
C PRO A 77 11.31 -10.72 3.43
N VAL A 78 10.03 -10.46 3.67
CA VAL A 78 9.44 -9.12 3.64
C VAL A 78 9.06 -8.69 5.05
N ILE A 79 9.68 -7.61 5.53
CA ILE A 79 9.33 -6.91 6.77
C ILE A 79 8.51 -5.68 6.37
N TYR A 80 7.37 -5.48 7.00
CA TYR A 80 6.45 -4.43 6.59
C TYR A 80 5.85 -3.69 7.80
N PRO A 81 6.39 -2.53 8.20
CA PRO A 81 5.71 -1.63 9.13
C PRO A 81 4.33 -1.26 8.58
N PHE A 82 3.28 -1.50 9.37
CA PHE A 82 1.90 -1.39 8.91
C PHE A 82 1.02 -0.70 9.96
N ILE A 83 0.09 0.14 9.53
CA ILE A 83 -0.79 0.88 10.43
C ILE A 83 -1.79 -0.07 11.10
N VAL A 84 -1.90 -0.03 12.42
CA VAL A 84 -2.76 -0.96 13.19
C VAL A 84 -4.25 -0.82 12.85
N SER A 85 -4.68 0.33 12.34
CA SER A 85 -6.06 0.59 11.95
C SER A 85 -6.44 0.03 10.57
N ASN A 86 -5.50 -0.56 9.81
CA ASN A 86 -5.81 -1.17 8.51
C ASN A 86 -5.45 -2.67 8.44
N PRO A 87 -6.16 -3.52 9.21
CA PRO A 87 -5.88 -4.95 9.28
C PRO A 87 -6.23 -5.71 8.00
N GLY A 88 -7.18 -5.22 7.20
CA GLY A 88 -7.61 -5.86 5.96
C GLY A 88 -6.48 -5.91 4.93
N GLU A 89 -5.79 -4.80 4.75
CA GLU A 89 -4.66 -4.73 3.83
C GLU A 89 -3.39 -5.39 4.39
N ALA A 90 -3.18 -5.30 5.71
CA ALA A 90 -2.14 -6.06 6.37
C ALA A 90 -2.31 -7.58 6.13
N ALA A 91 -3.55 -8.08 6.14
CA ALA A 91 -3.83 -9.48 5.83
C ALA A 91 -3.48 -9.85 4.38
N GLN A 92 -3.69 -8.93 3.43
CA GLN A 92 -3.28 -9.13 2.03
C GLN A 92 -1.76 -9.28 1.91
N ALA A 93 -1.00 -8.37 2.53
CA ALA A 93 0.46 -8.43 2.54
C ALA A 93 0.98 -9.73 3.18
N LYS A 94 0.41 -10.14 4.32
CA LYS A 94 0.75 -11.41 4.98
C LYS A 94 0.51 -12.62 4.07
N ARG A 95 -0.63 -12.66 3.38
CA ARG A 95 -1.07 -13.83 2.59
C ARG A 95 -0.42 -13.94 1.22
N ARG A 96 -0.06 -12.80 0.61
CA ARG A 96 0.41 -12.74 -0.79
C ARG A 96 1.89 -12.47 -0.96
N ILE A 97 2.55 -11.89 0.04
CA ILE A 97 4.01 -11.65 -0.01
C ILE A 97 4.72 -12.11 1.26
N ALA A 98 4.06 -12.98 2.05
CA ALA A 98 4.59 -13.54 3.30
C ALA A 98 5.09 -12.46 4.28
N ALA A 99 4.50 -11.26 4.26
CA ALA A 99 5.01 -10.13 5.02
C ALA A 99 4.89 -10.35 6.54
N VAL A 100 5.99 -10.10 7.24
CA VAL A 100 6.00 -9.89 8.69
C VAL A 100 5.59 -8.46 8.96
N THR A 101 4.31 -8.27 9.28
CA THR A 101 3.76 -6.93 9.53
C THR A 101 4.09 -6.47 10.95
N LEU A 102 4.77 -5.32 11.08
CA LEU A 102 5.07 -4.68 12.36
C LEU A 102 4.10 -3.53 12.59
N GLY A 103 3.16 -3.70 13.52
CA GLY A 103 2.11 -2.70 13.78
C GLY A 103 2.69 -1.37 14.30
N HIS A 104 2.25 -0.25 13.72
CA HIS A 104 2.51 1.08 14.25
C HIS A 104 1.21 1.85 14.51
N LEU A 105 1.26 2.79 15.46
CA LEU A 105 0.12 3.63 15.82
C LEU A 105 -0.25 4.58 14.67
N PRO A 106 -1.55 4.93 14.53
CA PRO A 106 -1.95 6.05 13.71
C PRO A 106 -1.33 7.36 14.25
N PRO A 107 -1.24 8.41 13.42
CA PRO A 107 -0.87 9.73 13.90
C PRO A 107 -1.77 10.20 15.06
N PRO A 108 -1.26 10.99 16.02
CA PRO A 108 -2.09 11.57 17.08
C PRO A 108 -3.30 12.31 16.52
N LEU A 109 -4.47 12.05 17.09
CA LEU A 109 -5.70 12.74 16.70
C LEU A 109 -5.78 14.09 17.41
N THR A 110 -6.28 15.09 16.70
CA THR A 110 -6.61 16.41 17.25
C THR A 110 -8.02 16.78 16.82
N GLY A 111 -8.69 17.64 17.59
CA GLY A 111 -9.96 18.22 17.17
C GLY A 111 -9.77 19.03 15.90
N ALA A 112 -10.67 18.88 14.92
CA ALA A 112 -10.61 19.65 13.67
C ALA A 112 -10.76 21.15 13.91
N GLY A 113 -11.45 21.55 14.99
CA GLY A 113 -11.89 22.92 15.21
C GLY A 113 -12.88 23.36 14.13
N LEU A 114 -13.29 24.62 14.20
CA LEU A 114 -14.01 25.28 13.11
C LEU A 114 -13.14 26.40 12.57
N ASP A 115 -13.16 26.58 11.26
CA ASP A 115 -12.66 27.82 10.67
C ASP A 115 -13.64 28.99 10.93
N GLU A 116 -13.24 30.21 10.57
CA GLU A 116 -14.03 31.42 10.81
C GLU A 116 -15.42 31.37 10.16
N ASN A 117 -15.52 30.82 8.94
CA ASN A 117 -16.78 30.72 8.21
C ASN A 117 -17.70 29.67 8.85
N GLN A 118 -17.12 28.54 9.28
CA GLN A 118 -17.82 27.49 10.00
C GLN A 118 -18.34 27.98 11.35
N HIS A 119 -17.55 28.76 12.10
CA HIS A 119 -18.01 29.42 13.33
C HIS A 119 -19.11 30.45 13.09
N LYS A 120 -19.11 31.13 11.94
CA LYS A 120 -20.20 32.04 11.58
C LYS A 120 -21.48 31.25 11.26
N LEU A 121 -21.37 30.14 10.55
CA LEU A 121 -22.50 29.27 10.25
C LEU A 121 -23.09 28.66 11.52
N GLU A 122 -22.25 28.15 12.42
CA GLU A 122 -22.67 27.62 13.72
C GLU A 122 -23.52 28.64 14.50
N ARG A 123 -23.02 29.88 14.61
CA ARG A 123 -23.76 30.98 15.26
C ARG A 123 -25.12 31.26 14.60
N LEU A 124 -25.19 31.27 13.28
CA LEU A 124 -26.45 31.50 12.56
C LEU A 124 -27.47 30.37 12.77
N VAL A 125 -27.00 29.12 12.89
CA VAL A 125 -27.86 27.97 13.20
C VAL A 125 -28.40 28.07 14.63
N ASP A 126 -27.53 28.44 15.58
CA ASP A 126 -27.93 28.62 16.99
C ASP A 126 -28.96 29.74 17.15
N GLU A 127 -28.77 30.88 16.48
CA GLU A 127 -29.71 32.00 16.46
C GLU A 127 -31.07 31.58 15.89
N TYR A 128 -31.09 30.83 14.79
CA TYR A 128 -32.32 30.33 14.19
C TYR A 128 -33.07 29.34 15.10
N ALA A 129 -32.34 28.44 15.78
CA ALA A 129 -32.94 27.43 16.64
C ALA A 129 -33.57 28.00 17.93
N GLN A 130 -33.18 29.21 18.34
CA GLN A 130 -33.71 29.89 19.52
C GLN A 130 -34.89 30.84 19.23
N ALA A 131 -35.20 31.08 17.95
CA ALA A 131 -36.31 31.93 17.49
C ALA A 131 -37.64 31.16 17.45
#